data_AF-A0A845QS87-F1
#
_entry.id   AF-A0A845QS87-F1
#
_cell.length_a   1.000
_cell.length_b   1.000
_cell.length_c   1.000
_cell.angle_alpha   90.00
_cell.angle_beta   90.00
_cell.angle_gamma   90.00
#
_symmetry.space_group_name_H-M   'P 1'
#
loop_
_entity.id
_entity.type
_entity.pdbx_description
1 polymer ?
#
loop_
_entity_poly.entity_id
_entity_poly.type
_entity_poly.pdbx_seq_one_letter_code
_entity_poly.pdbx_strand_id
1 'polypeptide(L)'
;MRTIISMSFLTILYLGLSYLLGVTKVMFILAATFFIMATLFSYNKQYYDKYFMLINPKQHKIIYEKHERFRKKHRLTSIISFYILSIIMFINGIIGIESNLPNEYLLTIRDFIIVAGIMLIIGIIVYLTDNYILKKSKYNREYIIWSILLSLVIVGIVFVAIEWVIFI
;
A
#
# COMPACT_ATOMS: atom_id res chain seq x y z
N MET A 1 16.10 -0.58 5.42
CA MET A 1 16.35 0.80 4.95
C MET A 1 15.72 1.04 3.59
N ARG A 2 16.10 0.35 2.51
CA ARG A 2 15.49 0.56 1.17
C ARG A 2 13.95 0.56 1.16
N THR A 3 13.27 -0.42 1.77
CA THR A 3 11.80 -0.42 1.87
C THR A 3 11.24 0.84 2.54
N ILE A 4 11.80 1.23 3.68
CA ILE A 4 11.33 2.41 4.44
C ILE A 4 11.58 3.69 3.62
N ILE A 5 12.71 3.77 2.91
CA ILE A 5 13.03 4.88 1.99
C ILE A 5 12.01 4.92 0.85
N SER A 6 11.72 3.78 0.21
CA SER A 6 10.72 3.69 -0.86
C SER A 6 9.32 4.06 -0.37
N MET A 7 8.92 3.62 0.84
CA MET A 7 7.65 4.00 1.45
C MET A 7 7.61 5.51 1.71
N SER A 8 8.67 6.08 2.28
CA SER A 8 8.75 7.53 2.55
C SER A 8 8.68 8.34 1.26
N PHE A 9 9.41 7.90 0.23
CA PHE A 9 9.37 8.50 -1.09
C PHE A 9 7.97 8.45 -1.71
N LEU A 10 7.30 7.29 -1.68
CA LEU A 10 5.94 7.15 -2.20
C LEU A 10 4.92 8.00 -1.43
N THR A 11 5.04 8.10 -0.11
CA THR A 11 4.18 8.97 0.72
C THR A 11 4.37 10.43 0.33
N ILE A 12 5.61 10.90 0.25
CA ILE A 12 5.93 12.29 -0.16
C ILE A 12 5.44 12.55 -1.59
N LEU A 13 5.65 11.61 -2.50
CA LEU A 13 5.22 11.72 -3.89
C LEU A 13 3.69 11.80 -4.00
N TYR A 14 2.96 10.90 -3.32
CA TYR A 14 1.50 10.92 -3.28
C TYR A 14 0.97 12.25 -2.75
N LEU A 15 1.52 12.72 -1.64
CA LEU A 15 1.10 13.96 -1.01
C LEU A 15 1.42 15.19 -1.86
N GLY A 16 2.61 15.23 -2.46
CA GLY A 16 3.03 16.32 -3.35
C GLY A 16 2.19 16.38 -4.63
N LEU A 17 1.91 15.23 -5.26
CA LEU A 17 1.00 15.15 -6.40
C LEU A 17 -0.42 15.58 -6.00
N SER A 18 -0.87 15.20 -4.79
CA SER A 18 -2.21 15.56 -4.31
C SER A 18 -2.35 17.06 -4.09
N TYR A 19 -1.30 17.71 -3.58
CA TYR A 19 -1.23 19.16 -3.44
C TYR A 19 -1.30 19.88 -4.81
N LEU A 20 -0.60 19.35 -5.82
CA LEU A 20 -0.50 20.00 -7.14
C LEU A 20 -1.70 19.74 -8.07
N LEU A 21 -2.21 18.51 -8.07
CA LEU A 21 -3.21 18.04 -9.04
C LEU A 21 -4.59 17.87 -8.43
N GLY A 22 -4.70 17.91 -7.10
CA GLY A 22 -5.87 17.50 -6.35
C GLY A 22 -5.92 15.99 -6.12
N VAL A 23 -6.42 15.58 -4.96
CA VAL A 23 -6.50 14.17 -4.53
C VAL A 23 -7.21 13.31 -5.57
N THR A 24 -8.33 13.78 -6.13
CA THR A 24 -9.14 13.05 -7.11
C THR A 24 -8.35 12.65 -8.36
N LYS A 25 -7.55 13.56 -8.93
CA LYS A 25 -6.72 13.25 -10.10
C LYS A 25 -5.62 12.25 -9.76
N VAL A 26 -5.02 12.38 -8.57
CA VAL A 26 -4.01 11.44 -8.09
C VAL A 26 -4.59 10.04 -7.93
N MET A 27 -5.83 9.90 -7.45
CA MET A 27 -6.50 8.60 -7.35
C MET A 27 -6.63 7.91 -8.71
N PHE A 28 -7.00 8.64 -9.77
CA PHE A 28 -7.03 8.07 -11.13
C PHE A 28 -5.65 7.70 -11.67
N ILE A 29 -4.62 8.53 -11.41
CA ILE A 29 -3.24 8.22 -11.79
C ILE A 29 -2.75 6.94 -11.09
N LEU A 30 -3.01 6.82 -9.79
CA LEU A 30 -2.67 5.62 -9.01
C LEU A 30 -3.44 4.40 -9.51
N ALA A 31 -4.74 4.55 -9.81
CA ALA A 31 -5.54 3.47 -10.38
C ALA A 31 -4.92 2.94 -11.68
N ALA A 32 -4.63 3.82 -12.64
CA ALA A 32 -3.99 3.45 -13.90
C ALA A 32 -2.61 2.81 -13.67
N THR A 33 -1.81 3.37 -12.76
CA THR A 33 -0.47 2.84 -12.44
C THR A 33 -0.55 1.42 -11.88
N PHE A 34 -1.43 1.17 -10.91
CA PHE A 34 -1.60 -0.16 -10.32
C PHE A 34 -2.16 -1.17 -11.32
N PHE A 35 -3.08 -0.74 -12.20
CA PHE A 35 -3.59 -1.58 -13.28
C PHE A 35 -2.45 -2.01 -14.22
N ILE A 36 -1.65 -1.06 -14.72
CA ILE A 36 -0.51 -1.33 -15.61
C ILE A 36 0.48 -2.28 -14.92
N MET A 37 0.81 -2.02 -13.65
CA MET A 37 1.69 -2.92 -12.88
C MET A 37 1.12 -4.34 -12.79
N ALA A 38 -0.17 -4.48 -12.45
CA ALA A 38 -0.83 -5.78 -12.36
C ALA A 38 -0.80 -6.53 -13.69
N THR A 39 -1.05 -5.84 -14.81
CA THR A 39 -0.98 -6.41 -16.15
C THR A 39 0.44 -6.87 -16.50
N LEU A 40 1.45 -6.01 -16.28
CA LEU A 40 2.86 -6.35 -16.54
C LEU A 40 3.33 -7.54 -15.70
N PHE A 41 2.97 -7.58 -14.42
CA PHE A 41 3.32 -8.68 -13.51
C PHE A 41 2.60 -9.99 -13.85
N SER A 42 1.41 -9.89 -14.44
CA SER A 42 0.68 -11.05 -14.98
C SER A 42 1.33 -11.60 -16.24
N TYR A 43 1.80 -10.71 -17.12
CA TYR A 43 2.38 -11.07 -18.41
C TYR A 43 3.77 -11.72 -18.26
N ASN A 44 4.67 -11.14 -17.46
CA ASN A 44 6.02 -11.67 -17.29
C ASN A 44 6.47 -11.66 -15.82
N LYS A 45 6.81 -12.86 -15.32
CA LYS A 45 7.33 -13.06 -13.96
C LYS A 45 8.54 -12.17 -13.65
N GLN A 46 9.42 -11.94 -14.62
CA GLN A 46 10.65 -11.17 -14.42
C GLN A 46 10.36 -9.72 -14.04
N TYR A 47 9.26 -9.13 -14.51
CA TYR A 47 8.88 -7.76 -14.12
C TYR A 47 8.52 -7.69 -12.65
N TYR A 48 7.75 -8.67 -12.16
CA TYR A 48 7.42 -8.78 -10.74
C TYR A 48 8.67 -9.02 -9.89
N ASP A 49 9.51 -9.99 -10.26
CA ASP A 49 10.69 -10.37 -9.49
C ASP A 49 11.67 -9.16 -9.37
N LYS A 50 11.92 -8.44 -10.47
CA LYS A 50 12.77 -7.23 -10.48
C LYS A 50 12.18 -6.11 -9.64
N TYR A 51 10.88 -5.82 -9.78
CA TYR A 51 10.18 -4.83 -8.98
C TYR A 51 10.29 -5.15 -7.48
N PHE A 52 9.99 -6.39 -7.11
CA PHE A 52 9.96 -6.81 -5.71
C PHE A 52 11.36 -6.79 -5.09
N MET A 53 12.39 -7.19 -5.85
CA MET A 53 13.79 -7.09 -5.42
C MET A 53 14.23 -5.63 -5.21
N LEU A 54 13.76 -4.71 -6.05
CA LEU A 54 14.09 -3.28 -5.96
C LEU A 54 13.46 -2.64 -4.71
N ILE A 55 12.15 -2.82 -4.53
CA ILE A 55 11.38 -2.18 -3.45
C ILE A 55 11.64 -2.86 -2.10
N ASN A 56 11.61 -4.20 -2.07
CA ASN A 56 11.64 -5.00 -0.85
C ASN A 56 12.70 -6.12 -0.89
N PRO A 57 14.00 -5.79 -1.01
CA PRO A 57 15.06 -6.79 -1.18
C PRO A 57 15.13 -7.82 -0.04
N LYS A 58 14.81 -7.41 1.20
CA LYS A 58 14.79 -8.32 2.36
C LYS A 58 13.67 -9.36 2.27
N GLN A 59 12.44 -8.93 1.95
CA GLN A 59 11.31 -9.86 1.80
C GLN A 59 11.48 -10.74 0.57
N HIS A 60 12.02 -10.18 -0.52
CA HIS A 60 12.39 -10.95 -1.71
C HIS A 60 13.31 -12.11 -1.34
N LYS A 61 14.39 -11.87 -0.59
CA LYS A 61 15.29 -12.94 -0.14
C LYS A 61 14.54 -14.03 0.65
N ILE A 62 13.73 -13.64 1.63
CA ILE A 62 12.97 -14.58 2.47
C ILE A 62 12.01 -15.42 1.61
N ILE A 63 11.30 -14.81 0.67
CA ILE A 63 10.36 -15.52 -0.22
C ILE A 63 11.11 -16.47 -1.16
N TYR A 64 12.30 -16.09 -1.64
CA TYR A 64 13.11 -16.95 -2.50
C TYR A 64 13.65 -18.18 -1.78
N GLU A 65 13.90 -18.08 -0.47
CA GLU A 65 14.27 -19.20 0.40
C GLU A 65 13.08 -20.16 0.66
N LYS A 66 11.83 -19.73 0.44
CA LYS A 66 10.65 -20.60 0.55
C LYS A 66 10.45 -21.48 -0.70
N HIS A 67 9.66 -22.54 -0.56
CA HIS A 67 9.31 -23.46 -1.65
C HIS A 67 8.69 -22.76 -2.87
N GLU A 68 8.89 -23.31 -4.06
CA GLU A 68 8.39 -22.72 -5.31
C GLU A 68 6.87 -22.47 -5.32
N ARG A 69 6.08 -23.39 -4.74
CA ARG A 69 4.63 -23.22 -4.59
C ARG A 69 4.27 -21.99 -3.75
N PHE A 70 5.04 -21.68 -2.71
CA PHE A 70 4.86 -20.47 -1.92
C PHE A 70 5.07 -19.24 -2.81
N ARG A 71 6.18 -19.20 -3.56
CA ARG A 71 6.53 -18.07 -4.44
C ARG A 71 5.48 -17.80 -5.52
N LYS A 72 4.99 -18.86 -6.17
CA LYS A 72 3.93 -18.75 -7.20
C LYS A 72 2.64 -18.18 -6.61
N LYS A 73 2.22 -18.66 -5.44
CA LYS A 73 1.01 -18.17 -4.76
C LYS A 73 1.19 -16.73 -4.24
N HIS A 74 2.35 -16.40 -3.68
CA HIS A 74 2.65 -15.06 -3.21
C HIS A 74 2.59 -14.05 -4.37
N ARG A 75 3.22 -14.36 -5.51
CA ARG A 75 3.14 -13.53 -6.72
C ARG A 75 1.69 -13.32 -7.17
N LEU A 76 0.91 -14.39 -7.26
CA LEU A 76 -0.48 -14.32 -7.67
C LEU A 76 -1.30 -13.42 -6.72
N THR A 77 -1.12 -13.59 -5.40
CA THR A 77 -1.76 -12.74 -4.39
C THR A 77 -1.37 -11.28 -4.56
N SER A 78 -0.09 -10.96 -4.76
CA SER A 78 0.35 -9.58 -5.01
C SER A 78 -0.30 -8.98 -6.27
N ILE A 79 -0.36 -9.74 -7.37
CA ILE A 79 -1.01 -9.28 -8.62
C ILE A 79 -2.49 -8.97 -8.38
N ILE A 80 -3.20 -9.86 -7.68
CA ILE A 80 -4.62 -9.66 -7.33
C ILE A 80 -4.77 -8.41 -6.46
N SER A 81 -3.89 -8.21 -5.47
CA SER A 81 -3.89 -7.01 -4.64
C SER A 81 -3.71 -5.73 -5.46
N PHE A 82 -2.84 -5.71 -6.48
CA PHE A 82 -2.71 -4.56 -7.37
C PHE A 82 -3.98 -4.28 -8.19
N TYR A 83 -4.66 -5.31 -8.69
CA TYR A 83 -5.97 -5.11 -9.35
C TYR A 83 -7.01 -4.56 -8.38
N ILE A 84 -7.10 -5.09 -7.16
CA ILE A 84 -8.05 -4.60 -6.15
C ILE A 84 -7.75 -3.14 -5.79
N LEU A 85 -6.48 -2.80 -5.56
CA LEU A 85 -6.07 -1.42 -5.28
C LEU A 85 -6.42 -0.49 -6.46
N SER A 86 -6.20 -0.92 -7.69
CA SER A 86 -6.59 -0.16 -8.88
C SER A 86 -8.09 0.15 -8.88
N ILE A 87 -8.94 -0.83 -8.58
CA ILE A 87 -10.40 -0.66 -8.58
C ILE A 87 -10.82 0.28 -7.45
N ILE A 88 -10.27 0.10 -6.24
CA ILE A 88 -10.58 0.97 -5.08
C ILE A 88 -10.20 2.42 -5.39
N MET A 89 -9.00 2.66 -5.93
CA MET A 89 -8.55 4.01 -6.27
C MET A 89 -9.43 4.63 -7.38
N PHE A 90 -9.86 3.83 -8.36
CA PHE A 90 -10.77 4.30 -9.41
C PHE A 90 -12.14 4.70 -8.86
N ILE A 91 -12.74 3.87 -8.00
CA ILE A 91 -14.02 4.16 -7.34
C ILE A 91 -13.90 5.42 -6.47
N ASN A 92 -12.82 5.53 -5.68
CA ASN A 92 -12.57 6.73 -4.87
C ASN A 92 -12.40 7.98 -5.73
N GLY A 93 -11.77 7.85 -6.91
CA GLY A 93 -11.70 8.92 -7.90
C GLY A 93 -13.09 9.36 -8.39
N ILE A 94 -14.00 8.42 -8.68
CA ILE A 94 -15.37 8.73 -9.10
C ILE A 94 -16.14 9.45 -7.99
N ILE A 95 -16.12 8.91 -6.77
CA ILE A 95 -16.79 9.54 -5.60
C ILE A 95 -16.23 10.94 -5.35
N GLY A 96 -14.92 11.13 -5.52
CA GLY A 96 -14.26 12.43 -5.41
C GLY A 96 -14.71 13.47 -6.45
N ILE A 97 -15.19 13.03 -7.62
CA ILE A 97 -15.79 13.93 -8.63
C ILE A 97 -17.23 14.31 -8.20
N GLU A 98 -18.03 13.33 -7.79
CA GLU A 98 -19.45 13.53 -7.48
C GLU A 98 -19.69 14.35 -6.22
N SER A 99 -18.79 14.25 -5.26
CA SER A 99 -18.96 14.89 -3.96
C SER A 99 -18.88 16.42 -3.97
N ASN A 100 -18.49 17.07 -5.08
CA ASN A 100 -18.28 18.53 -5.19
C ASN A 100 -17.51 19.14 -4.00
N LEU A 101 -16.79 18.30 -3.24
CA LEU A 101 -15.96 18.74 -2.14
C LEU A 101 -14.92 19.67 -2.76
N PRO A 102 -14.75 20.90 -2.23
CA PRO A 102 -13.76 21.80 -2.77
C PRO A 102 -12.43 21.04 -2.87
N ASN A 103 -11.82 21.03 -4.06
CA ASN A 103 -10.49 20.47 -4.30
C ASN A 103 -9.41 21.09 -3.36
N GLU A 104 -9.80 22.11 -2.60
CA GLU A 104 -9.06 22.91 -1.64
C GLU A 104 -9.13 22.42 -0.19
N TYR A 105 -9.48 21.16 0.09
CA TYR A 105 -9.01 20.52 1.34
C TYR A 105 -7.50 20.27 1.26
N LEU A 106 -6.76 21.35 1.03
CA LEU A 106 -5.34 21.45 1.28
C LEU A 106 -5.19 21.31 2.78
N LEU A 107 -4.94 20.09 3.25
CA LEU A 107 -4.34 19.84 4.55
C LEU A 107 -3.31 20.95 4.79
N THR A 108 -3.45 21.70 5.87
CA THR A 108 -2.44 22.72 6.17
C THR A 108 -1.08 22.02 6.26
N ILE A 109 0.03 22.74 6.07
CA ILE A 109 1.37 22.13 6.18
C ILE A 109 1.53 21.37 7.51
N ARG A 110 0.86 21.84 8.57
CA ARG A 110 0.79 21.16 9.86
C ARG A 110 0.02 19.83 9.79
N ASP A 111 -1.19 19.83 9.23
CA ASP A 111 -2.00 18.60 9.08
C ASP A 111 -1.32 17.60 8.15
N PHE A 112 -0.65 18.09 7.11
CA PHE A 112 0.19 17.30 6.21
C PHE A 112 1.30 16.56 6.99
N ILE A 113 2.05 17.28 7.83
CA ILE A 113 3.15 16.69 8.60
C ILE A 113 2.62 15.64 9.57
N ILE A 114 1.48 15.93 10.23
CA ILE A 114 0.85 15.00 11.18
C ILE A 114 0.38 13.73 10.46
N VAL A 115 -0.38 13.85 9.38
CA VAL A 115 -0.90 12.71 8.61
C VAL A 115 0.24 11.89 8.00
N ALA A 116 1.24 12.55 7.39
CA ALA A 116 2.41 11.87 6.85
C ALA A 116 3.19 11.11 7.94
N GLY A 117 3.37 11.73 9.10
CA GLY A 117 4.03 11.11 10.26
C GLY A 117 3.29 9.88 10.76
N ILE A 118 1.98 9.96 10.96
CA ILE A 118 1.14 8.84 11.38
C ILE A 118 1.22 7.70 10.36
N MET A 119 1.05 7.99 9.07
CA MET A 119 1.12 6.99 8.00
C MET A 119 2.50 6.31 7.91
N LEU A 120 3.57 7.06 8.14
CA LEU A 120 4.92 6.50 8.19
C LEU A 120 5.12 5.57 9.40
N ILE A 121 4.65 5.97 10.58
CA ILE A 121 4.74 5.14 11.80
C ILE A 121 3.96 3.84 11.60
N ILE A 122 2.72 3.93 11.12
CA ILE A 122 1.90 2.76 10.79
C ILE A 122 2.63 1.89 9.77
N GLY A 123 3.12 2.48 8.68
CA GLY A 123 3.87 1.77 7.64
C GLY A 123 5.10 1.02 8.17
N ILE A 124 5.84 1.61 9.11
CA ILE A 124 6.99 0.96 9.76
C ILE A 124 6.53 -0.23 10.61
N ILE A 125 5.47 -0.07 11.41
CA ILE A 125 4.91 -1.14 12.24
C ILE A 125 4.41 -2.30 11.36
N VAL A 126 3.68 -1.99 10.29
CA VAL A 126 3.22 -2.99 9.31
C VAL A 126 4.42 -3.71 8.72
N TYR A 127 5.43 -2.97 8.25
CA TYR A 127 6.62 -3.55 7.64
C TYR A 127 7.34 -4.53 8.58
N LEU A 128 7.57 -4.14 9.85
CA LEU A 128 8.24 -5.00 10.81
C LEU A 128 7.42 -6.26 11.12
N THR A 129 6.12 -6.09 11.31
CA THR A 129 5.21 -7.18 11.68
C THR A 129 4.99 -8.15 10.53
N ASP A 130 4.75 -7.65 9.32
CA ASP A 130 4.59 -8.46 8.11
C ASP A 130 5.87 -9.26 7.80
N ASN A 131 7.04 -8.64 7.96
CA ASN A 131 8.31 -9.33 7.74
C ASN A 131 8.57 -10.43 8.78
N TYR A 132 8.11 -10.24 10.02
CA TYR A 132 8.13 -11.29 11.04
C TYR A 132 7.17 -12.44 10.70
N ILE A 133 5.93 -12.12 10.32
CA ILE A 133 4.92 -13.10 9.90
C ILE A 133 5.45 -13.91 8.71
N LEU A 134 5.95 -13.24 7.67
CA LEU A 134 6.49 -13.87 6.45
C LEU A 134 7.61 -14.87 6.75
N LYS A 135 8.52 -14.52 7.68
CA LYS A 135 9.58 -15.45 8.12
C LYS A 135 8.99 -16.69 8.77
N LYS A 136 8.02 -16.51 9.68
CA LYS A 136 7.44 -17.57 10.50
C LYS A 136 6.52 -18.49 9.70
N SER A 137 5.76 -17.96 8.75
CA SER A 137 4.80 -18.74 7.97
C SER A 137 5.48 -19.78 7.08
N LYS A 138 5.01 -21.03 7.15
CA LYS A 138 5.50 -22.11 6.28
C LYS A 138 4.78 -22.12 4.94
N TYR A 139 3.49 -21.79 4.94
CA TYR A 139 2.63 -21.80 3.75
C TYR A 139 2.09 -20.41 3.43
N ASN A 140 1.89 -20.12 2.14
CA ASN A 140 1.37 -18.82 1.72
C ASN A 140 -0.06 -18.56 2.23
N ARG A 141 -0.86 -19.62 2.45
CA ARG A 141 -2.20 -19.51 3.04
C ARG A 141 -2.13 -18.97 4.47
N GLU A 142 -1.18 -19.47 5.27
CA GLU A 142 -0.95 -19.02 6.64
C GLU A 142 -0.50 -17.55 6.65
N TYR A 143 0.45 -17.20 5.77
CA TYR A 143 0.91 -15.82 5.61
C TYR A 143 -0.27 -14.87 5.32
N ILE A 144 -1.11 -15.20 4.33
CA ILE A 144 -2.28 -14.38 3.96
C ILE A 144 -3.24 -14.20 5.14
N ILE A 145 -3.55 -15.27 5.89
CA ILE A 145 -4.46 -15.18 7.04
C ILE A 145 -3.92 -14.20 8.08
N TRP A 146 -2.64 -14.30 8.43
CA TRP A 146 -2.01 -13.38 9.36
C TRP A 146 -1.94 -11.95 8.83
N SER A 147 -1.66 -11.75 7.55
CA SER A 147 -1.66 -10.43 6.92
C SER A 147 -3.06 -9.79 6.91
N ILE A 148 -4.13 -10.58 6.70
CA ILE A 148 -5.52 -10.11 6.79
C ILE A 148 -5.86 -9.71 8.24
N LEU A 149 -5.52 -10.56 9.22
CA LEU A 149 -5.75 -10.25 10.63
C LEU A 149 -5.02 -8.97 11.05
N LEU A 150 -3.75 -8.83 10.66
CA LEU A 150 -2.97 -7.62 10.90
C LEU A 150 -3.65 -6.39 10.27
N SER A 151 -4.14 -6.51 9.03
CA SER A 151 -4.83 -5.43 8.33
C SER A 151 -6.12 -5.01 9.06
N LEU A 152 -6.91 -5.96 9.56
CA LEU A 152 -8.12 -5.67 10.34
C LEU A 152 -7.80 -4.94 11.65
N VAL A 153 -6.74 -5.35 12.36
CA VAL A 153 -6.29 -4.68 13.58
C VAL A 153 -5.88 -3.24 13.28
N ILE A 154 -5.12 -3.01 12.19
CA ILE A 154 -4.70 -1.66 11.79
C ILE A 154 -5.91 -0.79 11.43
N VAL A 155 -6.86 -1.31 10.66
CA VAL A 155 -8.09 -0.57 10.31
C VAL A 155 -8.85 -0.19 11.58
N GLY A 156 -8.98 -1.09 12.55
CA GLY A 156 -9.61 -0.79 13.83
C GLY A 156 -8.88 0.33 14.60
N ILE A 157 -7.56 0.28 14.68
CA ILE A 157 -6.74 1.33 15.33
C ILE A 157 -6.91 2.67 14.62
N VAL A 158 -6.85 2.70 13.29
CA VAL A 158 -7.00 3.93 12.50
C VAL A 158 -8.41 4.49 12.67
N PHE A 159 -9.45 3.66 12.66
CA PHE A 159 -10.83 4.09 12.88
C PHE A 159 -11.00 4.75 14.25
N VAL A 160 -10.52 4.11 15.32
CA VAL A 160 -10.55 4.68 16.68
C VAL A 160 -9.75 5.98 16.75
N ALA A 161 -8.56 6.03 16.14
CA ALA A 161 -7.74 7.23 16.13
C ALA A 161 -8.43 8.40 15.41
N ILE A 162 -9.12 8.15 14.30
CA ILE A 162 -9.87 9.17 13.56
C ILE A 162 -11.06 9.67 14.39
N GLU A 163 -11.84 8.77 14.99
CA GLU A 163 -12.95 9.13 15.88
C GLU A 163 -12.47 10.02 17.04
N TRP A 164 -11.38 9.66 17.69
CA TRP A 164 -10.80 10.47 18.78
C TRP A 164 -10.29 11.84 18.34
N VAL A 165 -9.84 12.00 17.10
CA VAL A 165 -9.33 13.27 16.55
C VAL A 165 -10.46 14.17 16.04
N ILE A 166 -11.59 13.60 15.60
CA ILE A 166 -12.74 14.36 15.09
C ILE A 166 -13.70 14.79 16.21
N PHE A 167 -13.84 14.01 17.28
CA PHE A 167 -14.81 14.25 18.36
C PHE A 167 -14.23 14.96 19.61
N ILE A 168 -12.96 15.40 19.58
CA ILE A 168 -12.33 16.26 20.59
C ILE A 168 -12.05 17.63 19.96
#